data_AF-A0A7S4BAP9-F1
#
_entry.id   AF-A0A7S4BAP9-F1
#
_cell.length_a   1.000
_cell.length_b   1.000
_cell.length_c   1.000
_cell.angle_alpha   90.00
_cell.angle_beta   90.00
_cell.angle_gamma   90.00
#
_symmetry.space_group_name_H-M   'P 1'
#
loop_
_entity.id
_entity.type
_entity.pdbx_description
1 polymer ?
#
loop_
_entity_poly.entity_id
_entity_poly.type
_entity_poly.pdbx_seq_one_letter_code
_entity_poly.pdbx_strand_id
1 'polypeptide(L)'
;MFRLCRMMDTVHIAPADFPKPGDDEGAVILNIITEAINEKYPNKVVPEVGLCVALYDILEIGEAHLYQGSAAQHTAVEFRLVIFRPFVGQILTGKVASCDMQGVRMTMGFFDDVYVPTSALQKPSRWSSEENLWVWELYPDNPLYLDLENEARFRVLEVSFHPDGDGAPPGRLPEPGHSSKPVMCVTATIDEAGLGLVDWWPDDMPAEGEEFGEEGADYAEEYAEECVEEYAEYAEEYAGEGAEGGEEYGDGEYEQVG
;
A
#
# COMPACT_ATOMS: atom_id res chain seq x y z
N MET A 1 4.82 -8.60 6.35
CA MET A 1 4.11 -7.40 6.81
C MET A 1 4.14 -7.22 8.33
N PHE A 2 3.91 -8.26 9.13
CA PHE A 2 4.01 -8.16 10.59
C PHE A 2 5.32 -8.74 11.15
N ARG A 3 5.82 -8.14 12.22
CA ARG A 3 6.97 -8.60 13.00
C ARG A 3 6.63 -8.58 14.49
N LEU A 4 7.21 -9.53 15.23
CA LEU A 4 7.17 -9.50 16.69
C LEU A 4 8.31 -8.62 17.19
N CYS A 5 7.99 -7.63 18.01
CA CYS A 5 8.98 -6.79 18.68
C CYS A 5 8.91 -7.02 20.19
N ARG A 6 10.06 -7.32 20.79
CA ARG A 6 10.21 -7.46 22.24
C ARG A 6 10.43 -6.08 22.83
N MET A 7 9.58 -5.69 23.78
CA MET A 7 9.64 -4.41 24.47
C MET A 7 9.57 -4.62 25.98
N MET A 8 10.19 -3.71 26.70
CA MET A 8 10.15 -3.65 28.15
C MET A 8 9.48 -2.33 28.56
N ASP A 9 8.49 -2.42 29.43
CA ASP A 9 7.77 -1.25 29.95
C ASP A 9 7.45 -1.43 31.43
N THR A 10 7.18 -0.33 32.12
CA THR A 10 6.73 -0.36 33.52
C THR A 10 5.24 -0.04 33.57
N VAL A 11 4.46 -1.00 34.05
CA VAL A 11 3.01 -0.85 34.24
C VAL A 11 2.73 -0.43 35.68
N HIS A 12 1.83 0.53 35.84
CA HIS A 12 1.36 1.00 37.15
C HIS A 12 0.02 0.34 37.48
N ILE A 13 -0.01 -0.40 38.58
CA ILE A 13 -1.24 -1.03 39.07
C ILE A 13 -1.73 -0.24 40.28
N ALA A 14 -2.94 0.31 40.20
CA ALA A 14 -3.53 1.06 41.29
C ALA A 14 -3.96 0.12 42.44
N PRO A 15 -3.96 0.57 43.70
CA PRO A 15 -4.37 -0.25 44.84
C PRO A 15 -5.81 -0.77 44.76
N ALA A 16 -6.68 -0.07 44.02
CA ALA A 16 -8.07 -0.46 43.82
C ALA A 16 -8.20 -1.75 43.00
N ASP A 17 -7.22 -2.00 42.13
CA ASP A 17 -7.20 -3.11 41.18
C ASP A 17 -6.39 -4.29 41.73
N PHE A 18 -5.98 -4.25 43.00
CA PHE A 18 -5.27 -5.37 43.61
C PHE A 18 -6.18 -6.60 43.74
N PRO A 19 -5.60 -7.81 43.64
CA PRO A 19 -6.34 -9.06 43.81
C PRO A 19 -7.10 -9.05 45.13
N LYS A 20 -8.39 -9.39 45.08
CA LYS A 20 -9.20 -9.51 46.29
C LYS A 20 -8.97 -10.89 46.90
N PRO A 21 -9.13 -11.02 48.23
CA PRO A 21 -8.98 -12.30 48.89
C PRO A 21 -10.01 -13.31 48.35
N GLY A 22 -9.52 -14.33 47.64
CA GLY A 22 -10.32 -15.37 46.98
C GLY A 22 -10.16 -15.44 45.46
N ASP A 23 -9.56 -14.42 44.84
CA ASP A 23 -9.25 -14.43 43.41
C ASP A 23 -7.86 -15.05 43.14
N ASP A 24 -7.68 -15.63 41.95
CA ASP A 24 -6.37 -16.11 41.49
C ASP A 24 -5.45 -14.91 41.21
N GLU A 25 -4.60 -14.57 42.18
CA GLU A 25 -3.72 -13.38 42.15
C GLU A 25 -2.96 -13.23 40.82
N GLY A 26 -2.39 -14.33 40.31
CA GLY A 26 -1.65 -14.32 39.06
C GLY A 26 -2.50 -13.99 37.84
N ALA A 27 -3.74 -14.50 37.78
CA ALA A 27 -4.64 -14.25 36.66
C ALA A 27 -5.15 -12.80 36.64
N VAL A 28 -5.45 -12.24 37.82
CA VAL A 28 -5.90 -10.85 37.97
C VAL A 28 -4.80 -9.89 37.51
N ILE A 29 -3.56 -10.09 37.97
CA ILE A 29 -2.42 -9.24 37.59
C ILE A 29 -2.15 -9.33 36.09
N LEU A 30 -2.20 -10.53 35.50
CA LEU A 30 -2.04 -10.73 34.06
C LEU A 30 -3.08 -9.96 33.25
N ASN A 31 -4.35 -9.99 33.68
CA ASN A 31 -5.42 -9.27 33.01
C ASN A 31 -5.20 -7.75 33.07
N ILE A 32 -4.84 -7.22 34.24
CA ILE A 32 -4.57 -5.78 34.41
C ILE A 32 -3.40 -5.32 33.54
N ILE A 33 -2.30 -6.10 33.51
CA ILE A 33 -1.14 -5.79 32.67
C ILE A 33 -1.54 -5.83 31.19
N THR A 34 -2.32 -6.83 30.78
CA THR A 34 -2.81 -6.98 29.41
C THR A 34 -3.66 -5.78 29.00
N GLU A 35 -4.60 -5.37 29.85
CA GLU A 35 -5.46 -4.20 29.62
C GLU A 35 -4.64 -2.91 29.51
N ALA A 36 -3.69 -2.69 30.44
CA ALA A 36 -2.83 -1.51 30.43
C ALA A 36 -1.97 -1.41 29.17
N ILE A 37 -1.41 -2.53 28.71
CA ILE A 37 -0.62 -2.56 27.46
C ILE A 37 -1.54 -2.34 26.25
N ASN A 38 -2.73 -2.97 26.24
CA ASN A 38 -3.69 -2.83 25.14
C ASN A 38 -4.33 -1.43 25.07
N GLU A 39 -4.36 -0.67 26.16
CA GLU A 39 -4.74 0.74 26.12
C GLU A 39 -3.57 1.62 25.67
N LYS A 40 -2.34 1.28 26.07
CA LYS A 40 -1.17 2.15 25.86
C LYS A 40 -0.57 2.05 24.45
N TYR A 41 -0.58 0.89 23.80
CA TYR A 41 0.25 0.64 22.61
C TYR A 41 -0.44 0.61 21.25
N PRO A 42 -1.70 0.14 21.08
CA PRO A 42 -2.33 0.09 19.77
C PRO A 42 -2.38 1.45 19.07
N ASN A 43 -2.25 1.41 17.74
CA ASN A 43 -2.23 2.58 16.86
C ASN A 43 -1.10 3.59 17.11
N LYS A 44 -0.08 3.23 17.91
CA LYS A 44 1.11 4.05 18.07
C LYS A 44 2.20 3.62 17.12
N VAL A 45 2.79 4.60 16.43
CA VAL A 45 3.98 4.40 15.60
C VAL A 45 5.21 4.60 16.47
N VAL A 46 6.03 3.55 16.60
CA VAL A 46 7.33 3.64 17.25
C VAL A 46 8.38 3.88 16.16
N PRO A 47 9.15 4.99 16.22
CA PRO A 47 10.20 5.29 15.24
C PRO A 47 11.17 4.12 15.06
N GLU A 48 11.60 3.89 13.82
CA GLU A 48 12.48 2.78 13.42
C GLU A 48 11.92 1.37 13.64
N VAL A 49 10.77 1.21 14.31
CA VAL A 49 10.17 -0.09 14.62
C VAL A 49 8.93 -0.33 13.75
N GLY A 50 7.92 0.54 13.80
CA GLY A 50 6.70 0.43 12.99
C GLY A 50 5.42 0.78 13.76
N LEU A 51 4.27 0.45 13.18
CA LEU A 51 2.95 0.66 13.79
C LEU A 51 2.60 -0.52 14.72
N CYS A 52 2.34 -0.23 15.99
CA CYS A 52 1.87 -1.22 16.96
C CYS A 52 0.41 -1.58 16.72
N VAL A 53 0.14 -2.87 16.52
CA VAL A 53 -1.22 -3.38 16.25
C VAL A 53 -1.84 -3.92 17.53
N ALA A 54 -1.22 -4.92 18.14
CA ALA A 54 -1.76 -5.61 19.31
C ALA A 54 -0.66 -6.27 20.14
N LEU A 55 -0.98 -6.57 21.40
CA LEU A 55 -0.16 -7.43 22.25
C LEU A 55 -0.21 -8.87 21.73
N TYR A 56 0.96 -9.51 21.58
CA TYR A 56 1.08 -10.91 21.22
C TYR A 56 1.08 -11.79 22.47
N ASP A 57 2.09 -11.62 23.32
CA ASP A 57 2.20 -12.32 24.60
C ASP A 57 3.08 -11.55 25.59
N ILE A 58 2.98 -11.94 26.86
CA ILE A 58 3.82 -11.46 27.95
C ILE A 58 4.86 -12.55 28.21
N LEU A 59 6.15 -12.18 28.16
CA LEU A 59 7.27 -13.10 28.34
C LEU A 59 7.64 -13.24 29.81
N GLU A 60 7.83 -12.10 30.48
CA GLU A 60 8.29 -12.05 31.86
C GLU A 60 7.61 -10.90 32.60
N ILE A 61 7.19 -11.18 33.84
CA ILE A 61 6.70 -10.17 34.78
C ILE A 61 7.77 -10.07 35.86
N GLY A 62 8.44 -8.92 35.91
CA GLY A 62 9.47 -8.62 36.90
C GLY A 62 8.88 -8.35 38.28
N GLU A 63 9.78 -8.00 39.21
CA GLU A 63 9.39 -7.70 40.57
C GLU A 63 8.57 -6.40 40.69
N ALA A 64 7.63 -6.44 41.62
CA ALA A 64 6.73 -5.36 41.97
C ALA A 64 7.41 -4.37 42.93
N HIS A 65 7.64 -3.13 42.50
CA HIS A 65 8.23 -2.09 43.33
C HIS A 65 7.18 -1.09 43.81
N LEU A 66 7.21 -0.77 45.12
CA LEU A 66 6.42 0.28 45.74
C LEU A 66 7.34 1.45 46.08
N TYR A 67 7.03 2.64 45.54
CA TYR A 67 7.79 3.86 45.84
C TYR A 67 7.16 4.63 47.00
N GLN A 68 7.99 5.20 47.87
CA GLN A 68 7.52 6.06 48.96
C GLN A 68 6.80 7.29 48.38
N GLY A 69 5.51 7.45 48.71
CA GLY A 69 4.67 8.54 48.21
C GLY A 69 3.77 8.19 47.01
N SER A 70 3.93 6.99 46.41
CA SER A 70 2.97 6.42 45.47
C SER A 70 2.40 5.13 46.07
N ALA A 71 1.08 5.03 46.16
CA ALA A 71 0.44 3.79 46.59
C ALA A 71 0.39 2.75 45.46
N ALA A 72 0.67 3.13 44.22
CA ALA A 72 0.64 2.24 43.07
C ALA A 72 1.84 1.28 43.04
N GLN A 73 1.60 0.08 42.56
CA GLN A 73 2.64 -0.92 42.30
C GLN A 73 3.25 -0.70 40.92
N HIS A 74 4.57 -0.61 40.85
CA HIS A 74 5.33 -0.46 39.61
C HIS A 74 5.92 -1.81 39.26
N THR A 75 5.37 -2.45 38.22
CA THR A 75 5.84 -3.78 37.78
C THR A 75 6.48 -3.62 36.42
N ALA A 76 7.75 -4.02 36.30
CA ALA A 76 8.42 -4.10 35.02
C ALA A 76 7.91 -5.33 34.27
N VAL A 77 7.49 -5.17 33.02
CA VAL A 77 6.94 -6.24 32.20
C VAL A 77 7.69 -6.28 30.89
N GLU A 78 8.03 -7.49 30.47
CA GLU A 78 8.58 -7.77 29.17
C GLU A 78 7.57 -8.54 28.32
N PHE A 79 7.29 -8.02 27.13
CA PHE A 79 6.24 -8.55 26.27
C PHE A 79 6.61 -8.40 24.79
N ARG A 80 5.88 -9.11 23.94
CA ARG A 80 6.00 -9.00 22.49
C ARG A 80 4.76 -8.32 21.90
N LEU A 81 4.98 -7.31 21.09
CA LEU A 81 3.92 -6.68 20.29
C LEU A 81 3.95 -7.20 18.85
N VAL A 82 2.77 -7.34 18.27
CA VAL A 82 2.61 -7.46 16.82
C VAL A 82 2.73 -6.06 16.22
N ILE A 83 3.76 -5.86 15.41
CA ILE A 83 4.06 -4.59 14.78
C ILE A 83 3.93 -4.74 13.27
N PHE A 84 3.19 -3.83 12.65
CA PHE A 84 3.16 -3.66 11.21
C PHE A 84 4.44 -2.95 10.75
N ARG A 85 5.29 -3.72 10.09
CA ARG A 85 6.55 -3.28 9.49
C ARG A 85 6.73 -4.00 8.16
N PRO A 86 6.20 -3.45 7.06
CA PRO A 86 6.46 -3.99 5.73
C PRO A 86 7.95 -3.86 5.40
N PHE A 87 8.43 -4.71 4.48
CA PHE A 87 9.82 -4.67 4.01
C PHE A 87 9.87 -4.27 2.54
N VAL A 88 11.00 -3.72 2.11
CA VAL A 88 11.23 -3.33 0.72
C VAL A 88 11.13 -4.55 -0.20
N GLY A 89 10.34 -4.42 -1.27
CA GLY A 89 10.04 -5.50 -2.21
C GLY A 89 8.82 -6.35 -1.83
N GLN A 90 8.20 -6.14 -0.67
CA GLN A 90 6.99 -6.88 -0.29
C GLN A 90 5.80 -6.43 -1.15
N ILE A 91 5.06 -7.38 -1.72
CA ILE A 91 3.76 -7.11 -2.36
C ILE A 91 2.65 -7.17 -1.30
N LEU A 92 1.78 -6.16 -1.29
CA LEU A 92 0.63 -6.04 -0.41
C LEU A 92 -0.60 -5.65 -1.24
N THR A 93 -1.78 -5.93 -0.71
CA THR A 93 -3.06 -5.52 -1.29
C THR A 93 -3.70 -4.48 -0.39
N GLY A 94 -4.19 -3.40 -0.97
CA GLY A 94 -4.93 -2.35 -0.27
C GLY A 94 -5.97 -1.74 -1.20
N LYS A 95 -6.79 -0.84 -0.68
CA LYS A 95 -7.79 -0.10 -1.45
C LYS A 95 -7.26 1.26 -1.85
N VAL A 96 -7.64 1.72 -3.03
CA VAL A 96 -7.32 3.09 -3.47
C VAL A 96 -8.17 4.08 -2.67
N ALA A 97 -7.54 4.92 -1.85
CA ALA A 97 -8.23 5.88 -1.00
C ALA A 97 -8.49 7.20 -1.74
N SER A 98 -7.46 7.73 -2.41
CA SER A 98 -7.57 8.96 -3.19
C SER A 98 -6.53 9.01 -4.29
N CYS A 99 -6.85 9.70 -5.38
CA CYS A 99 -5.97 9.93 -6.51
C CYS A 99 -5.72 11.43 -6.67
N ASP A 100 -4.46 11.82 -6.82
CA ASP A 100 -4.03 13.19 -7.05
C ASP A 100 -3.09 13.25 -8.26
N MET A 101 -2.89 14.44 -8.84
CA MET A 101 -1.90 14.64 -9.91
C MET A 101 -0.46 14.31 -9.47
N GLN A 102 -0.19 14.28 -8.16
CA GLN A 102 1.12 13.92 -7.62
C GLN A 102 1.32 12.41 -7.43
N GLY A 103 0.24 11.63 -7.39
CA GLY A 103 0.29 10.20 -7.12
C GLY A 103 -1.02 9.66 -6.55
N VAL A 104 -0.95 8.45 -6.01
CA VAL A 104 -2.10 7.71 -5.51
C VAL A 104 -1.90 7.39 -4.04
N ARG A 105 -2.93 7.60 -3.21
CA ARG A 105 -2.95 7.18 -1.81
C ARG A 105 -3.76 5.91 -1.67
N MET A 106 -3.25 4.97 -0.88
CA MET A 106 -3.88 3.68 -0.65
C MET A 106 -4.06 3.44 0.84
N THR A 107 -5.14 2.75 1.19
CA THR A 107 -5.44 2.33 2.56
C THR A 107 -5.47 0.80 2.65
N MET A 108 -4.98 0.25 3.75
CA MET A 108 -5.18 -1.17 4.10
C MET A 108 -6.21 -1.35 5.21
N GLY A 109 -6.97 -0.29 5.55
CA GLY A 109 -7.98 -0.27 6.60
C GLY A 109 -7.46 0.07 7.99
N PHE A 110 -6.32 -0.50 8.41
CA PHE A 110 -5.65 -0.14 9.68
C PHE A 110 -4.47 0.84 9.50
N PHE A 111 -4.10 1.11 8.25
CA PHE A 111 -3.00 1.99 7.88
C PHE A 111 -3.31 2.68 6.55
N ASP A 112 -3.28 4.01 6.55
CA ASP A 112 -3.75 4.85 5.43
C ASP A 112 -2.61 5.61 4.73
N ASP A 113 -1.41 5.60 5.30
CA ASP A 113 -0.27 6.37 4.83
C ASP A 113 0.58 5.59 3.82
N VAL A 114 -0.06 4.97 2.82
CA VAL A 114 0.59 4.34 1.66
C VAL A 114 0.50 5.28 0.46
N TYR A 115 1.64 5.63 -0.12
CA TYR A 115 1.73 6.58 -1.22
C TYR A 115 2.47 5.98 -2.42
N VAL A 116 1.87 6.07 -3.61
CA VAL A 116 2.47 5.69 -4.89
C VAL A 116 2.74 6.97 -5.69
N PRO A 117 4.01 7.37 -5.89
CA PRO A 117 4.34 8.55 -6.68
C PRO A 117 4.10 8.30 -8.17
N THR A 118 3.85 9.38 -8.93
CA THR A 118 3.65 9.29 -10.40
C THR A 118 4.78 8.57 -11.13
N SER A 119 6.03 8.73 -10.68
CA SER A 119 7.19 8.08 -11.29
C SER A 119 7.21 6.55 -11.15
N ALA A 120 6.41 6.02 -10.22
CA ALA A 120 6.30 4.61 -9.89
C ALA A 120 4.93 4.00 -10.25
N LEU A 121 4.14 4.74 -11.05
CA LEU A 121 2.96 4.23 -11.74
C LEU A 121 3.37 3.45 -13.00
N GLN A 122 2.44 2.65 -13.51
CA GLN A 122 2.61 1.89 -14.75
C GLN A 122 2.85 2.81 -15.94
N LYS A 123 3.63 2.34 -16.91
CA LYS A 123 3.89 3.08 -18.15
C LYS A 123 3.28 2.34 -19.34
N PRO A 124 2.58 3.03 -20.25
CA PRO A 124 2.26 4.46 -20.24
C PRO A 124 1.00 4.80 -19.43
N SER A 125 1.09 5.73 -18.47
CA SER A 125 -0.08 6.24 -17.73
C SER A 125 -0.28 7.74 -17.90
N ARG A 126 -1.53 8.21 -17.94
CA ARG A 126 -1.90 9.63 -17.95
C ARG A 126 -2.83 10.01 -16.81
N TRP A 127 -2.77 11.27 -16.40
CA TRP A 127 -3.75 11.86 -15.49
C TRP A 127 -4.98 12.34 -16.27
N SER A 128 -6.17 11.91 -15.87
CA SER A 128 -7.44 12.41 -16.41
C SER A 128 -8.05 13.44 -15.45
N SER A 129 -8.03 14.72 -15.80
CA SER A 129 -8.63 15.79 -14.98
C SER A 129 -10.16 15.75 -14.95
N GLU A 130 -10.80 15.06 -15.89
CA GLU A 130 -12.25 14.91 -15.95
C GLU A 130 -12.74 13.95 -14.85
N GLU A 131 -12.07 12.80 -14.73
CA GLU A 131 -12.41 11.77 -13.73
C GLU A 131 -11.64 11.94 -12.42
N ASN A 132 -10.58 12.75 -12.39
CA ASN A 132 -9.60 12.85 -11.29
C ASN A 132 -8.95 11.50 -10.95
N LEU A 133 -8.70 10.68 -11.97
CA LEU A 133 -8.09 9.36 -11.85
C LEU A 133 -6.85 9.23 -12.74
N TRP A 134 -5.96 8.33 -12.32
CA TRP A 134 -4.88 7.85 -13.16
C TRP A 134 -5.40 6.77 -14.12
N VAL A 135 -5.01 6.90 -15.38
CA VAL A 135 -5.42 6.00 -16.47
C VAL A 135 -4.18 5.31 -17.01
N TRP A 136 -4.19 3.99 -17.07
CA TRP A 136 -3.17 3.19 -17.71
C TRP A 136 -3.59 2.89 -19.16
N GLU A 137 -2.80 3.38 -20.12
CA GLU A 137 -3.06 3.27 -21.56
C GLU A 137 -2.32 2.07 -22.15
N LEU A 138 -2.70 0.86 -21.75
CA LEU A 138 -2.08 -0.35 -22.29
C LEU A 138 -2.46 -0.57 -23.76
N TYR A 139 -3.74 -0.39 -24.08
CA TYR A 139 -4.29 -0.49 -25.44
C TYR A 139 -5.02 0.80 -25.82
N PRO A 140 -4.96 1.25 -27.10
CA PRO A 140 -5.63 2.47 -27.56
C PRO A 140 -7.14 2.49 -27.30
N ASP A 141 -7.79 1.31 -27.37
CA ASP A 141 -9.24 1.19 -27.35
C ASP A 141 -9.83 0.83 -25.97
N ASN A 142 -8.99 0.44 -25.00
CA ASN A 142 -9.44 0.08 -23.65
C ASN A 142 -8.51 0.63 -22.56
N PRO A 143 -8.65 1.93 -22.22
CA PRO A 143 -7.91 2.52 -21.11
C PRO A 143 -8.38 1.94 -19.77
N LEU A 144 -7.42 1.55 -18.93
CA LEU A 144 -7.70 1.01 -17.59
C LEU A 144 -7.64 2.13 -16.55
N TYR A 145 -8.76 2.38 -15.89
CA TYR A 145 -8.88 3.42 -14.86
C TYR A 145 -8.47 2.88 -13.50
N LEU A 146 -7.74 3.69 -12.73
CA LEU A 146 -7.42 3.38 -11.35
C LEU A 146 -8.54 3.88 -10.44
N ASP A 147 -9.64 3.14 -10.41
CA ASP A 147 -10.84 3.45 -9.66
C ASP A 147 -10.59 3.52 -8.13
N LEU A 148 -11.30 4.46 -7.49
CA LEU A 148 -11.30 4.60 -6.04
C LEU A 148 -12.03 3.43 -5.38
N GLU A 149 -11.69 3.18 -4.11
CA GLU A 149 -12.26 2.12 -3.26
C GLU A 149 -12.06 0.67 -3.73
N ASN A 150 -11.48 0.47 -4.91
CA ASN A 150 -11.15 -0.86 -5.44
C ASN A 150 -9.83 -1.39 -4.90
N GLU A 151 -9.69 -2.72 -4.87
CA GLU A 151 -8.51 -3.39 -4.37
C GLU A 151 -7.38 -3.35 -5.41
N ALA A 152 -6.21 -2.86 -5.00
CA ALA A 152 -5.00 -2.83 -5.79
C ALA A 152 -3.82 -3.47 -5.06
N ARG A 153 -3.04 -4.24 -5.82
CA ARG A 153 -1.76 -4.82 -5.42
C ARG A 153 -0.66 -3.82 -5.67
N PHE A 154 0.19 -3.60 -4.67
CA PHE A 154 1.32 -2.69 -4.77
C PHE A 154 2.55 -3.33 -4.14
N ARG A 155 3.73 -2.94 -4.63
CA ARG A 155 5.00 -3.35 -4.05
C ARG A 155 5.58 -2.22 -3.23
N VAL A 156 6.03 -2.53 -2.03
CA VAL A 156 6.68 -1.57 -1.14
C VAL A 156 8.08 -1.22 -1.67
N LEU A 157 8.32 0.04 -1.97
CA LEU A 157 9.64 0.55 -2.37
C LEU A 157 10.46 1.00 -1.15
N GLU A 158 9.83 1.75 -0.24
CA GLU A 158 10.51 2.33 0.91
C GLU A 158 9.54 2.52 2.07
N VAL A 159 10.06 2.45 3.30
CA VAL A 159 9.34 2.80 4.52
C VAL A 159 10.10 3.93 5.20
N SER A 160 9.50 5.10 5.27
CA SER A 160 10.09 6.31 5.84
C SER A 160 9.43 6.65 7.18
N PHE A 161 10.24 7.13 8.14
CA PHE A 161 9.77 7.57 9.45
C PHE A 161 10.08 9.06 9.64
N HIS A 162 9.06 9.85 9.97
CA HIS A 162 9.19 11.29 10.21
C HIS A 162 8.98 11.56 11.71
N PRO A 163 10.04 11.84 12.49
CA PRO A 163 9.92 12.05 13.93
C PRO A 163 9.14 13.32 14.29
N ASP A 164 9.10 14.30 13.37
CA ASP A 164 8.34 15.55 13.49
C ASP A 164 6.92 15.47 12.90
N GLY A 165 6.51 14.29 12.42
CA GLY A 165 5.14 14.05 11.98
C GLY A 165 4.16 14.11 13.14
N ASP A 166 2.86 14.28 12.87
CA ASP A 166 1.80 14.36 13.90
C ASP A 166 1.64 13.03 14.67
N GLY A 167 2.57 12.77 15.57
CA GLY A 167 2.44 11.99 16.78
C GLY A 167 2.61 12.94 17.95
N ALA A 168 1.77 13.99 18.00
CA ALA A 168 1.93 15.06 18.98
C ALA A 168 1.90 14.47 20.40
N PRO A 169 2.94 14.66 21.24
CA PRO A 169 2.78 14.53 22.67
C PRO A 169 1.73 15.55 23.15
N PRO A 170 0.90 15.23 24.16
CA PRO A 170 -0.12 16.15 24.64
C PRO A 170 0.54 17.45 25.14
N GLY A 171 0.32 18.55 24.43
CA GLY A 171 0.73 19.90 24.88
C GLY A 171 1.51 20.78 23.90
N ARG A 172 1.86 20.31 22.69
CA ARG A 172 2.49 21.18 21.68
C ARG A 172 1.41 21.81 20.79
N LEU A 173 1.27 23.12 20.83
CA LEU A 173 0.36 23.86 19.93
C LEU A 173 0.85 23.68 18.48
N PRO A 174 -0.05 23.42 17.51
CA PRO A 174 0.33 23.30 16.12
C PRO A 174 0.84 24.66 15.60
N GLU A 175 2.07 24.68 15.09
CA GLU A 175 2.62 25.87 14.42
C GLU A 175 2.05 25.95 12.99
N PRO A 176 1.45 27.10 12.59
CA PRO A 176 0.82 27.23 11.29
C PRO A 176 1.88 27.26 10.17
N GLY A 177 1.92 26.23 9.34
CA GLY A 177 2.76 26.20 8.12
C GLY A 177 3.46 24.87 7.83
N HIS A 178 3.45 23.91 8.75
CA HIS A 178 4.00 22.58 8.49
C HIS A 178 2.90 21.67 7.94
N SER A 179 3.03 21.26 6.68
CA SER A 179 2.33 20.06 6.18
C SER A 179 2.86 18.89 6.99
N SER A 180 2.13 18.51 8.05
CA SER A 180 2.57 17.48 8.97
C SER A 180 2.50 16.14 8.24
N LYS A 181 3.67 15.60 7.91
CA LYS A 181 3.77 14.27 7.31
C LYS A 181 3.43 13.24 8.38
N PRO A 182 2.80 12.11 8.03
CA PRO A 182 2.57 11.05 8.99
C PRO A 182 3.91 10.50 9.54
N VAL A 183 3.88 10.03 10.79
CA VAL A 183 5.07 9.52 11.50
C VAL A 183 5.69 8.31 10.78
N MET A 184 4.86 7.51 10.10
CA MET A 184 5.29 6.41 9.23
C MET A 184 4.60 6.55 7.87
N CYS A 185 5.38 6.57 6.80
CA CYS A 185 4.88 6.63 5.42
C CYS A 185 5.49 5.49 4.61
N VAL A 186 4.66 4.77 3.86
CA VAL A 186 5.08 3.68 2.98
C VAL A 186 5.01 4.16 1.54
N THR A 187 6.16 4.26 0.88
CA THR A 187 6.24 4.53 -0.55
C THR A 187 6.14 3.21 -1.30
N ALA A 188 5.24 3.14 -2.29
CA ALA A 188 4.98 1.93 -3.07
C ALA A 188 5.08 2.17 -4.59
N THR A 189 5.09 1.08 -5.35
CA THR A 189 5.07 1.07 -6.82
C THR A 189 4.04 0.08 -7.34
N ILE A 190 3.51 0.39 -8.53
CA ILE A 190 2.63 -0.48 -9.31
C ILE A 190 3.15 -0.72 -10.74
N ASP A 191 4.41 -0.34 -11.05
CA ASP A 191 4.99 -0.37 -12.42
C ASP A 191 5.27 -1.79 -12.97
N GLU A 192 4.99 -2.85 -12.21
CA GLU A 192 5.25 -4.22 -12.63
C GLU A 192 3.97 -4.97 -13.02
N ALA A 193 4.11 -5.93 -13.94
CA ALA A 193 3.03 -6.84 -14.29
C ALA A 193 2.51 -7.60 -13.06
N GLY A 194 1.19 -7.74 -12.95
CA GLY A 194 0.52 -8.31 -11.77
C GLY A 194 0.31 -7.33 -10.61
N LEU A 195 0.75 -6.06 -10.73
CA LEU A 195 0.47 -4.97 -9.78
C LEU A 195 -0.59 -4.01 -10.36
N GLY A 196 -1.17 -3.16 -9.50
CA GLY A 196 -2.33 -2.34 -9.84
C GLY A 196 -3.64 -2.97 -9.36
N LEU A 197 -4.77 -2.55 -9.93
CA LEU A 197 -6.07 -3.10 -9.54
C LEU A 197 -6.11 -4.61 -9.77
N VAL A 198 -6.73 -5.33 -8.83
CA VAL A 198 -6.88 -6.79 -8.94
C VAL A 198 -7.68 -7.15 -10.19
N ASP A 199 -8.66 -6.32 -10.55
CA ASP A 199 -9.54 -6.51 -11.70
C ASP A 199 -8.81 -6.42 -13.05
N TRP A 200 -7.59 -5.86 -13.09
CA TRP A 200 -6.77 -5.84 -14.30
C TRP A 200 -6.15 -7.20 -14.62
N TRP A 201 -6.14 -8.12 -13.66
CA TRP A 201 -5.46 -9.41 -13.75
C TRP A 201 -6.46 -10.56 -13.51
N PRO A 202 -7.36 -10.84 -14.46
CA PRO A 202 -8.26 -11.97 -14.33
C PRO A 202 -7.47 -13.28 -14.20
N ASP A 203 -7.92 -14.17 -13.30
CA ASP A 203 -7.27 -15.45 -12.99
C ASP A 203 -7.26 -16.43 -14.19
N ASP A 204 -8.06 -16.16 -15.24
CA ASP A 204 -8.19 -16.97 -16.46
C ASP A 204 -7.20 -16.59 -17.58
N MET A 205 -6.16 -15.79 -17.30
CA MET A 205 -5.04 -15.64 -18.24
C MET A 205 -4.31 -17.00 -18.34
N PRO A 206 -4.36 -17.71 -19.48
CA PRO A 206 -3.60 -18.94 -19.62
C PRO A 206 -2.13 -18.60 -19.42
N ALA A 207 -1.51 -19.25 -18.44
CA ALA A 207 -0.08 -19.13 -18.21
C ALA A 207 0.63 -19.41 -19.54
N GLU A 208 1.51 -18.50 -19.98
CA GLU A 208 2.33 -18.72 -21.17
C GLU A 208 3.05 -20.07 -21.04
N GLY A 209 2.57 -21.09 -21.75
CA GLY A 209 3.18 -22.42 -21.80
C GLY A 209 2.30 -23.64 -21.51
N GLU A 210 0.99 -23.52 -21.29
CA GLU A 210 0.12 -24.71 -21.19
C GLU A 210 -0.47 -25.07 -22.58
N GLU A 211 -0.08 -26.25 -23.10
CA GLU A 211 -0.61 -26.82 -24.35
C GLU A 211 -2.14 -26.93 -24.28
N PHE A 212 -2.81 -26.22 -25.20
CA PHE A 212 -4.25 -26.28 -25.39
C PHE A 212 -4.68 -27.69 -25.84
N GLY A 213 -5.59 -28.32 -25.08
CA GLY A 213 -6.31 -29.51 -25.53
C GLY A 213 -7.29 -29.17 -26.66
N GLU A 214 -7.57 -30.17 -27.51
CA GLU A 214 -8.26 -30.05 -28.82
C GLU A 214 -9.57 -29.24 -28.83
N GLU A 215 -10.28 -29.05 -27.71
CA GLU A 215 -11.52 -28.23 -27.65
C GLU A 215 -11.27 -26.71 -27.61
N GLY A 216 -10.08 -26.25 -27.23
CA GLY A 216 -9.76 -24.82 -27.27
C GLY A 216 -8.96 -24.39 -28.50
N ALA A 217 -8.59 -25.34 -29.37
CA ALA A 217 -8.11 -25.04 -30.71
C ALA A 217 -9.25 -24.45 -31.57
N ASP A 218 -10.47 -25.00 -31.47
CA ASP A 218 -11.64 -24.49 -32.20
C ASP A 218 -11.97 -23.04 -31.82
N TYR A 219 -11.88 -22.68 -30.52
CA TYR A 219 -12.11 -21.31 -30.05
C TYR A 219 -11.02 -20.32 -30.50
N ALA A 220 -9.76 -20.76 -30.53
CA ALA A 220 -8.65 -19.92 -30.97
C ALA A 220 -8.63 -19.74 -32.51
N GLU A 221 -9.07 -20.77 -33.25
CA GLU A 221 -9.20 -20.71 -34.70
C GLU A 221 -10.37 -19.80 -35.11
N GLU A 222 -11.51 -19.88 -34.41
CA GLU A 222 -12.65 -18.95 -34.60
C GLU A 222 -12.27 -17.49 -34.30
N TYR A 223 -11.52 -17.23 -33.21
CA TYR A 223 -11.05 -15.88 -32.86
C TYR A 223 -9.98 -15.35 -33.84
N ALA A 224 -9.12 -16.23 -34.35
CA ALA A 224 -8.13 -15.87 -35.35
C ALA A 224 -8.78 -15.58 -36.71
N GLU A 225 -9.81 -16.32 -37.10
CA GLU A 225 -10.61 -16.02 -38.30
C GLU A 225 -11.34 -14.68 -38.15
N GLU A 226 -11.92 -14.39 -36.98
CA GLU A 226 -12.56 -13.09 -36.69
C GLU A 226 -11.56 -11.92 -36.80
N CYS A 227 -10.36 -12.06 -36.23
CA CYS A 227 -9.29 -11.07 -36.35
C CYS A 227 -8.75 -10.89 -37.78
N VAL A 228 -8.72 -11.96 -38.59
CA VAL A 228 -8.26 -11.90 -39.99
C VAL A 228 -9.31 -11.24 -40.88
N GLU A 229 -10.60 -11.49 -40.66
CA GLU A 229 -11.67 -10.80 -41.37
C GLU A 229 -11.72 -9.29 -41.03
N GLU A 230 -11.54 -8.92 -39.75
CA GLU A 230 -11.47 -7.52 -39.32
C GLU A 230 -10.26 -6.79 -39.97
N TYR A 231 -9.10 -7.46 -40.05
CA TYR A 231 -7.93 -6.91 -40.75
C TYR A 231 -8.11 -6.81 -42.27
N ALA A 232 -8.87 -7.71 -42.89
CA ALA A 232 -9.16 -7.67 -44.31
C ALA A 232 -10.13 -6.53 -44.65
N GLU A 233 -11.17 -6.30 -43.84
CA GLU A 233 -12.06 -5.13 -43.98
C GLU A 233 -11.28 -3.82 -43.81
N TYR A 234 -10.41 -3.75 -42.79
CA TYR A 234 -9.55 -2.57 -42.57
C TYR A 234 -8.58 -2.33 -43.74
N ALA A 235 -7.99 -3.38 -44.30
CA ALA A 235 -7.10 -3.25 -45.44
C ALA A 235 -7.83 -2.81 -46.73
N GLU A 236 -9.08 -3.25 -46.95
CA GLU A 236 -9.89 -2.80 -48.09
C GLU A 236 -10.36 -1.35 -47.93
N GLU A 237 -10.69 -0.91 -46.71
CA GLU A 237 -11.07 0.48 -46.41
C GLU A 237 -9.93 1.46 -46.73
N TYR A 238 -8.69 1.11 -46.41
CA TYR A 238 -7.52 1.97 -46.62
C TYR A 238 -6.78 1.76 -47.94
N ALA A 239 -7.04 0.68 -48.68
CA ALA A 239 -6.50 0.49 -50.03
C ALA A 239 -7.18 1.39 -51.08
N GLY A 240 -8.34 1.99 -50.76
CA GLY A 240 -9.10 2.88 -51.63
C GLY A 240 -8.64 4.35 -51.65
N GLU A 241 -7.90 4.82 -50.64
CA GLU A 241 -7.62 6.26 -50.46
C GLU A 241 -6.16 6.68 -50.76
N GLY A 242 -5.29 5.73 -51.14
CA GLY A 242 -3.84 5.95 -51.26
C GLY A 242 -3.27 6.23 -52.65
N ALA A 243 -4.05 6.67 -53.65
CA ALA A 243 -3.56 6.82 -55.02
C ALA A 243 -4.07 8.06 -55.77
N GLU A 244 -4.00 9.26 -55.18
CA GLU A 244 -3.98 10.52 -55.95
C GLU A 244 -3.52 11.69 -55.06
N GLY A 245 -2.28 12.17 -55.25
CA GLY A 245 -1.80 13.35 -54.51
C GLY A 245 -0.29 13.53 -54.46
N GLY A 246 0.40 13.39 -55.59
CA GLY A 246 1.81 13.81 -55.72
C GLY A 246 1.90 15.21 -56.33
N GLU A 247 2.19 16.24 -55.52
CA GLU A 247 2.69 17.54 -56.00
C GLU A 247 3.76 18.10 -55.04
N GLU A 248 5.02 17.93 -55.46
CA GLU A 248 6.07 18.94 -55.62
C GLU A 248 6.20 20.09 -54.60
N TYR A 249 7.23 20.05 -53.75
CA TYR A 249 7.89 21.26 -53.23
C TYR A 249 9.42 21.08 -53.17
N GLY A 250 10.08 21.59 -54.21
CA GLY A 250 11.09 22.66 -54.09
C GLY A 250 12.45 22.34 -53.47
N ASP A 251 13.45 22.22 -54.33
CA ASP A 251 14.88 22.37 -54.04
C ASP A 251 15.18 23.57 -53.14
N GLY A 252 15.90 23.32 -52.04
CA GLY A 252 16.50 24.33 -51.19
C GLY A 252 17.93 23.91 -50.85
N GLU A 253 18.89 24.48 -51.56
CA GLU A 253 20.33 24.31 -51.36
C GLU A 253 20.75 24.68 -49.92
N TYR A 254 21.61 23.86 -49.31
CA TYR A 254 22.45 24.26 -48.18
C TYR A 254 23.92 23.97 -48.51
N GLU A 255 24.67 25.06 -48.72
CA GLU A 255 26.11 25.13 -48.89
C GLU A 255 26.87 24.45 -47.73
N GLN A 256 27.86 23.63 -48.09
CA GLN A 256 28.96 23.21 -47.22
C GLN A 256 30.04 24.28 -47.16
N VAL A 257 30.39 24.76 -45.97
CA VAL A 257 31.74 25.17 -45.54
C VAL A 257 31.67 25.46 -44.04
N GLY A 258 32.59 25.09 -43.15
CA GLY A 258 33.91 24.47 -43.18
C GLY A 258 34.46 24.58 -41.75
#